data_AF-A0A841ZUE2-F1
#
_entry.id   AF-A0A841ZUE2-F1
#
_cell.length_a   1.000
_cell.length_b   1.000
_cell.length_c   1.000
_cell.angle_alpha   90.00
_cell.angle_beta   90.00
_cell.angle_gamma   90.00
#
_symmetry.space_group_name_H-M   'P 1'
#
loop_
_entity.id
_entity.type
_entity.pdbx_description
1 polymer ?
#
loop_
_entity_poly.entity_id
_entity_poly.type
_entity_poly.pdbx_seq_one_letter_code
_entity_poly.pdbx_strand_id
1 'polypeptide(L)'
;MKALIKVQFYYFRQLVQKRFLYLMMVIILTEIILAIQLKDNPQTSMFSLFFYGTSFHDVASNRVQIPVLWFCFFTIPLFIIGNSLQALWEKYSIQLRGKGFSQFQFGIINTFFLYLIAFAYTSIAFAIASFCQKLITGTHTWLQISETHHPFLFFAILLGSVLVLLFIQQICALFSPIAGIVIPIIILIVSIYTSVKWNLLNLAMLARFSYYSNFDCFYIYITLIILSASYLIVYKKKSL
;
A
#
# COMPACT_ATOMS: atom_id res chain seq x y z
N MET A 1 -25.13 11.94 3.02
CA MET A 1 -23.80 11.69 2.39
C MET A 1 -22.79 12.80 2.69
N LYS A 2 -22.90 14.03 2.14
CA LYS A 2 -21.88 15.09 2.33
C LYS A 2 -21.54 15.41 3.80
N ALA A 3 -22.56 15.53 4.66
CA ALA A 3 -22.35 15.77 6.09
C ALA A 3 -21.65 14.61 6.80
N LEU A 4 -21.95 13.36 6.42
CA LEU A 4 -21.32 12.16 6.96
C LEU A 4 -19.85 12.11 6.58
N ILE A 5 -19.53 12.36 5.31
CA ILE A 5 -18.14 12.44 4.81
C ILE A 5 -17.35 13.48 5.61
N LYS A 6 -17.90 14.69 5.78
CA LYS A 6 -17.19 15.77 6.51
C LYS A 6 -16.88 15.38 7.96
N VAL A 7 -17.86 14.81 8.66
CA VAL A 7 -17.70 14.44 10.08
C VAL A 7 -16.75 13.25 10.23
N GLN A 8 -16.93 12.20 9.43
CA GLN A 8 -16.05 11.03 9.48
C GLN A 8 -14.62 11.40 9.07
N PHE A 9 -14.45 12.23 8.04
CA PHE A 9 -13.12 12.66 7.60
C PHE A 9 -12.40 13.44 8.69
N TYR A 10 -13.09 14.32 9.40
CA TYR A 10 -12.50 15.06 10.52
C TYR A 10 -11.94 14.13 11.60
N TYR A 11 -12.73 13.15 12.06
CA TYR A 11 -12.28 12.20 13.08
C TYR A 11 -11.23 11.22 12.54
N PHE A 12 -11.40 10.76 11.30
CA PHE A 12 -10.44 9.88 10.64
C PHE A 12 -9.07 10.54 10.54
N ARG A 13 -9.05 11.81 10.10
CA ARG A 13 -7.85 12.63 10.04
C ARG A 13 -7.19 12.72 11.41
N GLN A 14 -7.92 12.98 12.49
CA GLN A 14 -7.33 13.05 13.83
C GLN A 14 -6.69 11.74 14.27
N LEU A 15 -7.30 10.59 13.94
CA LEU A 15 -6.77 9.27 14.30
C LEU A 15 -5.51 8.89 13.51
N VAL A 16 -5.43 9.28 12.25
CA VAL A 16 -4.37 8.84 11.33
C VAL A 16 -3.26 9.87 11.15
N GLN A 17 -3.54 11.17 11.23
CA GLN A 17 -2.61 12.24 10.82
C GLN A 17 -1.24 12.14 11.50
N LYS A 18 -1.17 11.91 12.81
CA LYS A 18 0.12 11.82 13.51
C LYS A 18 0.95 10.62 13.03
N ARG A 19 0.32 9.45 12.88
CA ARG A 19 0.96 8.23 12.38
C ARG A 19 1.36 8.37 10.92
N PHE A 20 0.49 8.94 10.09
CA PHE A 20 0.79 9.22 8.69
C PHE A 20 2.02 10.13 8.58
N LEU A 21 2.03 11.28 9.25
CA LEU A 21 3.16 12.22 9.18
C LEU A 21 4.46 11.60 9.68
N TYR A 22 4.42 10.91 10.83
CA TYR A 22 5.60 10.27 11.40
C TYR A 22 6.17 9.19 10.47
N LEU A 23 5.33 8.25 10.02
CA LEU A 23 5.79 7.13 9.19
C LEU A 23 6.16 7.57 7.76
N MET A 24 5.48 8.58 7.22
CA MET A 24 5.89 9.21 5.96
C MET A 24 7.23 9.90 6.10
N MET A 25 7.46 10.61 7.19
CA MET A 25 8.76 11.24 7.42
C MET A 25 9.88 10.20 7.49
N VAL A 26 9.66 9.05 8.15
CA VAL A 26 10.63 7.96 8.21
C VAL A 26 11.00 7.45 6.82
N ILE A 27 10.02 7.18 5.95
CA ILE A 27 10.32 6.66 4.60
C ILE A 27 11.01 7.70 3.72
N ILE A 28 10.55 8.95 3.77
CA ILE A 28 11.14 10.06 3.03
C ILE A 28 12.58 10.30 3.45
N LEU A 29 12.86 10.32 4.76
CA LEU A 29 14.23 10.49 5.25
C LEU A 29 15.12 9.32 4.84
N THR A 30 14.59 8.09 4.86
CA THR A 30 15.33 6.90 4.43
C THR A 30 15.68 6.98 2.94
N GLU A 31 14.72 7.38 2.09
CA GLU A 31 14.96 7.62 0.66
C GLU A 31 16.03 8.69 0.43
N ILE A 32 15.94 9.83 1.13
CA ILE A 32 16.93 10.92 1.01
C ILE A 32 18.32 10.49 1.47
N ILE A 33 18.43 9.82 2.62
CA ILE A 33 19.72 9.35 3.16
C ILE A 33 20.37 8.37 2.17
N LEU A 34 19.61 7.40 1.66
CA LEU A 34 20.10 6.44 0.68
C LEU A 34 20.52 7.16 -0.61
N ALA A 35 19.75 8.15 -1.07
CA ALA A 35 20.11 8.91 -2.26
C ALA A 35 21.43 9.66 -2.12
N ILE A 36 21.70 10.22 -0.94
CA ILE A 36 22.99 10.86 -0.63
C ILE A 36 24.13 9.84 -0.64
N GLN A 37 23.93 8.64 -0.08
CA GLN A 37 24.94 7.58 -0.04
C GLN A 37 25.28 7.02 -1.41
N LEU A 38 24.32 7.02 -2.34
CA LEU A 38 24.46 6.48 -3.69
C LEU A 38 24.82 7.54 -4.72
N LYS A 39 24.98 8.79 -4.28
CA LYS A 39 25.40 9.88 -5.14
C LYS A 39 26.69 9.46 -5.85
N ASP A 40 26.71 9.63 -7.17
CA ASP A 40 27.81 9.26 -8.06
C ASP A 40 28.01 7.73 -8.28
N ASN A 41 27.08 6.87 -7.83
CA ASN A 41 27.06 5.47 -8.22
C ASN A 41 26.12 5.24 -9.44
N PRO A 42 26.68 5.06 -10.65
CA PRO A 42 25.87 4.94 -11.87
C PRO A 42 25.19 3.57 -12.02
N GLN A 43 25.55 2.56 -11.22
CA GLN A 43 25.06 1.19 -11.37
C GLN A 43 23.83 0.87 -10.52
N THR A 44 23.45 1.76 -9.60
CA THR A 44 22.36 1.54 -8.64
C THR A 44 21.28 2.61 -8.76
N SER A 45 20.02 2.18 -8.92
CA SER A 45 18.86 3.06 -8.88
C SER A 45 18.14 2.99 -7.52
N MET A 46 17.51 4.07 -7.08
CA MET A 46 16.64 4.09 -5.89
C MET A 46 15.53 3.05 -6.00
N PHE A 47 14.97 2.90 -7.19
CA PHE A 47 13.91 1.93 -7.45
C PHE A 47 14.40 0.49 -7.34
N SER A 48 15.61 0.18 -7.84
CA SER A 48 16.21 -1.14 -7.65
C SER A 48 16.44 -1.44 -6.16
N LEU A 49 16.93 -0.48 -5.37
CA LEU A 49 17.16 -0.71 -3.94
C LEU A 49 15.88 -0.98 -3.15
N PHE A 50 14.82 -0.20 -3.41
CA PHE A 50 13.56 -0.38 -2.70
C PHE A 50 12.75 -1.55 -3.22
N PHE A 51 12.81 -1.83 -4.52
CA PHE A 51 11.82 -2.68 -5.17
C PHE A 51 12.38 -3.80 -6.05
N TYR A 52 13.70 -4.03 -6.13
CA TYR A 52 14.24 -5.16 -6.91
C TYR A 52 13.59 -6.49 -6.51
N GLY A 53 13.61 -6.80 -5.22
CA GLY A 53 12.96 -8.00 -4.70
C GLY A 53 13.66 -9.29 -5.12
N THR A 54 12.97 -10.42 -4.93
CA THR A 54 13.49 -11.75 -5.26
C THR A 54 13.01 -12.17 -6.65
N SER A 55 13.89 -12.66 -7.54
CA SER A 55 13.46 -13.13 -8.86
C SER A 55 12.77 -14.50 -8.81
N PHE A 56 12.08 -14.91 -9.89
CA PHE A 56 11.53 -16.27 -9.99
C PHE A 56 12.62 -17.35 -9.98
N HIS A 57 13.78 -17.05 -10.53
CA HIS A 57 14.93 -17.96 -10.54
C HIS A 57 15.51 -18.16 -9.14
N ASP A 58 15.57 -17.11 -8.33
CA ASP A 58 16.08 -17.18 -6.95
C ASP A 58 15.15 -18.02 -6.06
N VAL A 59 13.83 -17.94 -6.28
CA VAL A 59 12.87 -18.82 -5.62
C VAL A 59 13.08 -20.27 -6.05
N ALA A 60 13.23 -20.54 -7.36
CA ALA A 60 13.45 -21.89 -7.86
C ALA A 60 14.77 -22.52 -7.39
N SER A 61 15.79 -21.70 -7.15
CA SER A 61 17.11 -22.13 -6.66
C SER A 61 17.27 -22.08 -5.13
N ASN A 62 16.19 -21.80 -4.38
CA ASN A 62 16.20 -21.63 -2.92
C ASN A 62 17.20 -20.57 -2.40
N ARG A 63 17.48 -19.53 -3.21
CA ARG A 63 18.36 -18.40 -2.87
C ARG A 63 17.56 -17.13 -2.58
N VAL A 64 16.48 -17.29 -1.82
CA VAL A 64 15.58 -16.19 -1.50
C VAL A 64 16.22 -15.26 -0.48
N GLN A 65 16.42 -14.00 -0.86
CA GLN A 65 16.81 -12.92 0.05
C GLN A 65 15.61 -12.03 0.35
N ILE A 66 15.41 -11.68 1.62
CA ILE A 66 14.29 -10.83 2.04
C ILE A 66 14.60 -9.38 1.64
N PRO A 67 13.81 -8.76 0.74
CA PRO A 67 13.99 -7.37 0.38
C PRO A 67 13.45 -6.47 1.50
N VAL A 68 14.32 -6.08 2.43
CA VAL A 68 13.92 -5.37 3.67
C VAL A 68 13.23 -4.04 3.36
N LEU A 69 13.74 -3.24 2.42
CA LEU A 69 13.14 -1.95 2.06
C LEU A 69 11.76 -2.12 1.42
N TRP A 70 11.61 -3.11 0.52
CA TRP A 70 10.32 -3.49 -0.06
C TRP A 70 9.32 -3.89 1.02
N PHE A 71 9.75 -4.74 1.96
CA PHE A 71 8.91 -5.20 3.07
C PHE A 71 8.50 -4.04 3.98
N CYS A 72 9.41 -3.14 4.33
CA CYS A 72 9.12 -1.93 5.11
C CYS A 72 8.14 -1.01 4.38
N PHE A 73 8.31 -0.80 3.07
CA PHE A 73 7.40 0.01 2.25
C PHE A 73 5.96 -0.52 2.34
N PHE A 74 5.74 -1.83 2.19
CA PHE A 74 4.39 -2.39 2.24
C PHE A 74 3.80 -2.53 3.64
N THR A 75 4.63 -2.57 4.68
CA THR A 75 4.14 -2.66 6.07
C THR A 75 3.76 -1.30 6.67
N ILE A 76 4.42 -0.21 6.26
CA ILE A 76 4.14 1.14 6.79
C ILE A 76 2.64 1.55 6.65
N PRO A 77 1.99 1.41 5.49
CA PRO A 77 0.56 1.72 5.34
C PRO A 77 -0.33 0.97 6.33
N LEU A 78 0.06 -0.25 6.71
CA LEU A 78 -0.69 -1.06 7.68
C LEU A 78 -0.70 -0.41 9.05
N PHE A 79 0.43 0.15 9.48
CA PHE A 79 0.56 0.86 10.77
C PHE A 79 -0.07 2.25 10.74
N ILE A 80 -0.02 2.93 9.59
CA ILE A 80 -0.72 4.21 9.37
C ILE A 80 -2.22 4.03 9.64
N ILE A 81 -2.85 3.04 9.01
CA ILE A 81 -4.27 2.76 9.20
C ILE A 81 -4.52 2.11 10.57
N GLY A 82 -3.79 1.06 10.93
CA GLY A 82 -4.01 0.27 12.14
C GLY A 82 -5.49 -0.09 12.33
N ASN A 83 -6.01 0.19 13.54
CA ASN A 83 -7.43 -0.04 13.89
C ASN A 83 -8.29 1.22 13.75
N SER A 84 -7.86 2.24 13.00
CA SER A 84 -8.52 3.56 12.98
C SER A 84 -9.96 3.50 12.52
N LEU A 85 -10.26 2.68 11.50
CA LEU A 85 -11.61 2.59 10.95
C LEU A 85 -12.58 1.90 11.90
N GLN A 86 -12.11 0.89 12.65
CA GLN A 86 -12.89 0.26 13.71
C GLN A 86 -13.13 1.23 14.87
N ALA A 87 -12.07 1.94 15.32
CA ALA A 87 -12.19 2.94 16.39
C ALA A 87 -13.15 4.09 16.00
N LEU A 88 -13.21 4.44 14.72
CA LEU A 88 -14.15 5.45 14.20
C LEU A 88 -15.60 5.02 14.36
N TRP A 89 -15.89 3.73 14.14
CA TRP A 89 -17.21 3.16 14.39
C TRP A 89 -17.52 3.09 15.87
N GLU A 90 -16.64 2.52 16.68
CA GLU A 90 -16.90 2.31 18.12
C GLU A 90 -17.12 3.64 18.87
N LYS A 91 -16.28 4.65 18.59
CA LYS A 91 -16.31 5.92 19.33
C LYS A 91 -17.36 6.92 18.84
N TYR A 92 -17.73 6.87 17.57
CA TYR A 92 -18.61 7.88 16.94
C TYR A 92 -19.91 7.31 16.36
N SER A 93 -20.15 6.00 16.44
CA SER A 93 -21.40 5.39 15.97
C SER A 93 -22.63 5.96 16.70
N ILE A 94 -22.56 6.24 18.00
CA ILE A 94 -23.69 6.78 18.77
C ILE A 94 -24.06 8.20 18.31
N GLN A 95 -23.05 9.06 18.10
CA GLN A 95 -23.25 10.44 17.62
C GLN A 95 -23.74 10.49 16.15
N LEU A 96 -23.42 9.48 15.36
CA LEU A 96 -23.81 9.37 13.95
C LEU A 96 -25.14 8.62 13.74
N ARG A 97 -25.52 7.69 14.64
CA ARG A 97 -26.84 7.03 14.66
C ARG A 97 -27.96 8.02 14.92
N GLY A 98 -27.73 9.05 15.75
CA GLY A 98 -28.65 10.17 15.92
C GLY A 98 -28.97 10.94 14.62
N LYS A 99 -28.22 10.72 13.54
CA LYS A 99 -28.44 11.31 12.21
C LYS A 99 -29.02 10.33 11.17
N GLY A 100 -29.35 9.10 11.56
CA GLY A 100 -30.06 8.13 10.69
C GLY A 100 -29.24 7.53 9.53
N PHE A 101 -27.90 7.59 9.56
CA PHE A 101 -27.08 7.02 8.49
C PHE A 101 -26.97 5.50 8.58
N SER A 102 -26.99 4.82 7.43
CA SER A 102 -26.86 3.36 7.37
C SER A 102 -25.40 2.90 7.48
N GLN A 103 -25.19 1.70 8.02
CA GLN A 103 -23.86 1.07 8.16
C GLN A 103 -23.16 0.88 6.81
N PHE A 104 -23.94 0.63 5.74
CA PHE A 104 -23.42 0.51 4.39
C PHE A 104 -22.82 1.83 3.88
N GLN A 105 -23.48 2.96 4.15
CA GLN A 105 -22.94 4.29 3.82
C GLN A 105 -21.65 4.59 4.58
N PHE A 106 -21.54 4.11 5.82
CA PHE A 106 -20.30 4.21 6.61
C PHE A 106 -19.16 3.40 5.96
N GLY A 107 -19.43 2.15 5.58
CA GLY A 107 -18.45 1.27 4.91
C GLY A 107 -17.96 1.80 3.55
N ILE A 108 -18.84 2.45 2.77
CA ILE A 108 -18.45 3.11 1.51
C ILE A 108 -17.42 4.21 1.77
N ILE A 109 -17.65 5.04 2.80
CA ILE A 109 -16.74 6.15 3.10
C ILE A 109 -15.41 5.62 3.68
N ASN A 110 -15.44 4.56 4.48
CA ASN A 110 -14.22 3.87 4.91
C ASN A 110 -13.40 3.38 3.72
N THR A 111 -14.07 2.79 2.72
CA THR A 111 -13.43 2.34 1.47
C THR A 111 -12.76 3.51 0.77
N PHE A 112 -13.46 4.64 0.63
CA PHE A 112 -12.89 5.88 0.08
C PHE A 112 -11.65 6.36 0.86
N PHE A 113 -11.66 6.28 2.19
CA PHE A 113 -10.50 6.64 3.01
C PHE A 113 -9.29 5.72 2.82
N LEU A 114 -9.50 4.41 2.61
CA LEU A 114 -8.41 3.49 2.27
C LEU A 114 -7.77 3.89 0.93
N TYR A 115 -8.59 4.19 -0.08
CA TYR A 115 -8.11 4.69 -1.37
C TYR A 115 -7.33 5.99 -1.22
N LEU A 116 -7.84 6.95 -0.45
CA LEU A 116 -7.18 8.23 -0.24
C LEU A 116 -5.80 8.07 0.42
N ILE A 117 -5.68 7.24 1.46
CA ILE A 117 -4.39 7.03 2.14
C ILE A 117 -3.42 6.25 1.28
N ALA A 118 -3.87 5.18 0.62
CA ALA A 118 -2.99 4.42 -0.27
C ALA A 118 -2.45 5.33 -1.38
N PHE A 119 -3.34 6.11 -2.01
CA PHE A 119 -2.95 7.06 -3.04
C PHE A 119 -1.96 8.11 -2.52
N ALA A 120 -2.25 8.74 -1.37
CA ALA A 120 -1.35 9.75 -0.79
C ALA A 120 0.02 9.15 -0.42
N TYR A 121 0.03 8.01 0.26
CA TYR A 121 1.25 7.30 0.65
C TYR A 121 2.11 6.95 -0.56
N THR A 122 1.54 6.20 -1.51
CA THR A 122 2.27 5.70 -2.68
C THR A 122 2.71 6.86 -3.58
N SER A 123 1.88 7.89 -3.78
CA SER A 123 2.24 9.04 -4.61
C SER A 123 3.37 9.87 -4.03
N ILE A 124 3.34 10.14 -2.71
CA ILE A 124 4.39 10.91 -2.07
C ILE A 124 5.70 10.13 -2.08
N ALA A 125 5.69 8.86 -1.66
CA ALA A 125 6.90 8.02 -1.66
C ALA A 125 7.47 7.87 -3.08
N PHE A 126 6.62 7.59 -4.08
CA PHE A 126 7.06 7.47 -5.47
C PHE A 126 7.63 8.78 -6.02
N ALA A 127 7.04 9.93 -5.69
CA ALA A 127 7.53 11.24 -6.11
C ALA A 127 8.89 11.57 -5.48
N ILE A 128 9.07 11.28 -4.18
CA ILE A 128 10.36 11.49 -3.50
C ILE A 128 11.42 10.52 -4.03
N ALA A 129 11.10 9.24 -4.23
CA ALA A 129 12.01 8.29 -4.86
C ALA A 129 12.43 8.72 -6.27
N SER A 130 11.50 9.24 -7.08
CA SER A 130 11.80 9.78 -8.41
C SER A 130 12.70 11.02 -8.35
N PHE A 131 12.45 11.92 -7.39
CA PHE A 131 13.29 13.08 -7.14
C PHE A 131 14.70 12.67 -6.67
N CYS A 132 14.80 11.71 -5.77
CA CYS A 132 16.06 11.14 -5.29
C CYS A 132 16.86 10.47 -6.43
N GLN A 133 16.19 9.71 -7.29
CA GLN A 133 16.80 9.12 -8.48
C GLN A 133 17.44 10.18 -9.37
N LYS A 134 16.72 11.29 -9.60
CA LYS A 134 17.23 12.43 -10.37
C LYS A 134 18.48 13.05 -9.75
N LEU A 135 18.55 13.12 -8.41
CA LEU A 135 19.74 13.62 -7.71
C LEU A 135 20.95 12.69 -7.88
N ILE A 136 20.73 11.38 -7.95
CA ILE A 136 21.81 10.39 -8.15
C ILE A 136 22.34 10.43 -9.58
N THR A 137 21.47 10.38 -10.58
CA THR A 137 21.88 10.24 -11.99
C THR A 137 22.24 11.57 -12.66
N GLY A 138 21.86 12.70 -12.06
CA GLY A 138 22.06 14.03 -12.66
C GLY A 138 21.29 14.27 -13.97
N THR A 139 20.39 13.36 -14.35
CA THR A 139 19.64 13.44 -15.61
C THR A 139 18.52 14.50 -15.54
N HIS A 140 18.27 15.19 -16.65
CA HIS A 140 17.16 16.16 -16.73
C HIS A 140 15.77 15.51 -16.79
N THR A 141 15.68 14.21 -17.08
CA THR A 141 14.42 13.46 -17.13
C THR A 141 13.90 13.17 -15.73
N TRP A 142 12.68 13.64 -15.45
CA TRP A 142 12.03 13.53 -14.13
C TRP A 142 11.65 12.10 -13.73
N LEU A 143 11.57 11.16 -14.68
CA LEU A 143 10.93 9.87 -14.46
C LEU A 143 11.56 8.78 -15.33
N GLN A 144 12.86 8.56 -15.16
CA GLN A 144 13.56 7.40 -15.71
C GLN A 144 13.80 6.37 -14.61
N ILE A 145 13.22 5.19 -14.79
CA ILE A 145 13.52 4.00 -14.01
C ILE A 145 14.31 3.10 -14.96
N SER A 146 15.59 2.85 -14.67
CA SER A 146 16.49 2.07 -15.54
C SER A 146 15.93 0.69 -15.85
N GLU A 147 15.15 0.13 -14.93
CA GLU A 147 14.62 -1.23 -14.97
C GLU A 147 13.26 -1.32 -15.69
N THR A 148 12.60 -0.20 -16.00
CA THR A 148 11.29 -0.23 -16.69
C THR A 148 11.01 0.98 -17.57
N HIS A 149 10.57 0.71 -18.80
CA HIS A 149 10.04 1.72 -19.72
C HIS A 149 8.62 2.19 -19.36
N HIS A 150 7.97 1.57 -18.37
CA HIS A 150 6.57 1.83 -18.00
C HIS A 150 6.43 2.21 -16.51
N PRO A 151 6.96 3.37 -16.10
CA PRO A 151 6.99 3.75 -14.69
C PRO A 151 5.60 4.01 -14.09
N PHE A 152 4.63 4.49 -14.88
CA PHE A 152 3.24 4.66 -14.44
C PHE A 152 2.52 3.32 -14.21
N LEU A 153 2.84 2.31 -15.01
CA LEU A 153 2.34 0.95 -14.82
C LEU A 153 2.84 0.41 -13.48
N PHE A 154 4.15 0.60 -13.21
CA PHE A 154 4.75 0.20 -11.95
C PHE A 154 4.12 0.93 -10.75
N PHE A 155 3.89 2.24 -10.86
CA PHE A 155 3.15 2.99 -9.85
C PHE A 155 1.75 2.42 -9.58
N ALA A 156 1.00 2.07 -10.63
CA ALA A 156 -0.32 1.47 -10.48
C ALA A 156 -0.28 0.11 -9.77
N ILE A 157 0.74 -0.71 -10.05
CA ILE A 157 0.96 -1.99 -9.37
C ILE A 157 1.30 -1.77 -7.89
N LEU A 158 2.17 -0.81 -7.55
CA LEU A 158 2.49 -0.47 -6.17
C LEU A 158 1.23 -0.01 -5.41
N LEU A 159 0.45 0.89 -6.02
CA LEU A 159 -0.80 1.38 -5.45
C LEU A 159 -1.80 0.23 -5.23
N GLY A 160 -1.99 -0.62 -6.23
CA GLY A 160 -2.86 -1.79 -6.15
C GLY A 160 -2.44 -2.76 -5.05
N SER A 161 -1.13 -3.01 -4.92
CA SER A 161 -0.56 -3.89 -3.90
C SER A 161 -0.78 -3.34 -2.49
N VAL A 162 -0.56 -2.03 -2.27
CA VAL A 162 -0.87 -1.38 -0.99
C VAL A 162 -2.36 -1.51 -0.68
N LEU A 163 -3.24 -1.26 -1.66
CA LEU A 163 -4.69 -1.36 -1.46
C LEU A 163 -5.13 -2.77 -1.10
N VAL A 164 -4.63 -3.80 -1.79
CA VAL A 164 -4.93 -5.21 -1.47
C VAL A 164 -4.62 -5.50 -0.01
N LEU A 165 -3.43 -5.10 0.47
CA LEU A 165 -3.03 -5.33 1.85
C LEU A 165 -3.91 -4.55 2.83
N LEU A 166 -4.25 -3.30 2.53
CA LEU A 166 -5.14 -2.50 3.37
C LEU A 166 -6.55 -3.10 3.46
N PHE A 167 -7.10 -3.63 2.36
CA PHE A 167 -8.40 -4.31 2.39
C PHE A 167 -8.34 -5.61 3.20
N ILE A 168 -7.31 -6.43 3.00
CA ILE A 168 -7.12 -7.65 3.79
C ILE A 168 -7.01 -7.29 5.27
N GLN A 169 -6.21 -6.27 5.62
CA GLN A 169 -6.12 -5.77 6.98
C GLN A 169 -7.50 -5.39 7.53
N GLN A 170 -8.30 -4.62 6.80
CA GLN A 170 -9.61 -4.20 7.29
C GLN A 170 -10.57 -5.37 7.46
N ILE A 171 -10.59 -6.33 6.54
CA ILE A 171 -11.42 -7.54 6.66
C ILE A 171 -10.99 -8.35 7.89
N CYS A 172 -9.70 -8.57 8.08
CA CYS A 172 -9.17 -9.31 9.23
C CYS A 172 -9.37 -8.57 10.56
N ALA A 173 -9.19 -7.25 10.56
CA ALA A 173 -9.40 -6.39 11.73
C ALA A 173 -10.84 -6.43 12.24
N LEU A 174 -11.81 -6.62 11.33
CA LEU A 174 -13.20 -6.84 11.74
C LEU A 174 -13.32 -8.03 12.67
N PHE A 175 -12.54 -9.11 12.50
CA PHE A 175 -12.56 -10.29 13.38
C PHE A 175 -11.73 -10.09 14.65
N SER A 176 -10.49 -9.64 14.49
CA SER A 176 -9.58 -9.34 15.60
C SER A 176 -8.61 -8.22 15.19
N PRO A 177 -8.43 -7.18 16.03
CA PRO A 177 -7.49 -6.10 15.75
C PRO A 177 -6.04 -6.58 15.52
N ILE A 178 -5.62 -7.63 16.22
CA ILE A 178 -4.28 -8.22 16.07
C ILE A 178 -4.16 -8.95 14.73
N ALA A 179 -5.19 -9.73 14.37
CA ALA A 179 -5.23 -10.43 13.09
C ALA A 179 -5.19 -9.47 11.89
N GLY A 180 -5.76 -8.28 12.04
CA GLY A 180 -5.68 -7.20 11.06
C GLY A 180 -4.25 -6.82 10.66
N ILE A 181 -3.28 -6.91 11.58
CA ILE A 181 -1.88 -6.56 11.29
C ILE A 181 -1.06 -7.80 10.93
N VAL A 182 -1.23 -8.88 11.69
CA VAL A 182 -0.40 -10.09 11.54
C VAL A 182 -0.63 -10.78 10.19
N ILE A 183 -1.88 -10.90 9.73
CA ILE A 183 -2.21 -11.64 8.51
C ILE A 183 -1.61 -10.98 7.26
N PRO A 184 -1.77 -9.67 7.01
CA PRO A 184 -1.10 -9.00 5.88
C PRO A 184 0.43 -9.15 5.90
N ILE A 185 1.05 -9.12 7.08
CA ILE A 185 2.50 -9.32 7.23
C ILE A 185 2.91 -10.74 6.82
N ILE A 186 2.17 -11.76 7.27
CA ILE A 186 2.42 -13.15 6.86
C ILE A 186 2.27 -13.28 5.34
N ILE A 187 1.24 -12.69 4.75
CA ILE A 187 1.03 -12.70 3.30
C ILE A 187 2.22 -12.04 2.58
N LEU A 188 2.73 -10.91 3.06
CA LEU A 188 3.93 -10.27 2.51
C LEU A 188 5.15 -11.19 2.56
N ILE A 189 5.39 -11.86 3.70
CA ILE A 189 6.52 -12.79 3.86
C ILE A 189 6.37 -13.96 2.89
N VAL A 190 5.21 -14.62 2.86
CA VAL A 190 4.94 -15.76 1.97
C VAL A 190 5.07 -15.36 0.50
N SER A 191 4.71 -14.12 0.14
CA SER A 191 4.87 -13.60 -1.22
C SER A 191 6.31 -13.61 -1.68
N ILE A 192 7.26 -13.26 -0.81
CA ILE A 192 8.70 -13.27 -1.12
C ILE A 192 9.16 -14.68 -1.53
N TYR A 193 8.68 -15.71 -0.83
CA TYR A 193 9.07 -17.10 -1.06
C TYR A 193 8.25 -17.83 -2.14
N THR A 194 7.21 -17.21 -2.70
CA THR A 194 6.34 -17.87 -3.68
C THR A 194 6.57 -17.35 -5.09
N SER A 195 6.59 -18.26 -6.06
CA SER A 195 6.72 -17.96 -7.50
C SER A 195 5.36 -17.85 -8.22
N VAL A 196 4.26 -17.70 -7.48
CA VAL A 196 2.91 -17.63 -8.04
C VAL A 196 2.77 -16.32 -8.84
N LYS A 197 2.58 -16.44 -10.16
CA LYS A 197 2.45 -15.30 -11.09
C LYS A 197 1.25 -14.40 -10.76
N TRP A 198 0.16 -14.99 -10.27
CA TRP A 198 -1.08 -14.28 -9.95
C TRP A 198 -1.07 -13.58 -8.59
N ASN A 199 0.01 -13.67 -7.82
CA ASN A 199 0.10 -12.94 -6.57
C ASN A 199 0.47 -11.48 -6.86
N LEU A 200 -0.44 -10.56 -6.53
CA LEU A 200 -0.25 -9.13 -6.79
C LEU A 200 1.03 -8.55 -6.16
N LEU A 201 1.38 -9.05 -4.98
CA LEU A 201 2.54 -8.61 -4.23
C LEU A 201 3.83 -9.02 -4.93
N ASN A 202 3.81 -10.12 -5.68
CA ASN A 202 4.94 -10.52 -6.52
C ASN A 202 5.14 -9.55 -7.70
N LEU A 203 4.05 -8.91 -8.17
CA LEU A 203 4.11 -7.90 -9.23
C LEU A 203 4.84 -6.63 -8.77
N ALA A 204 4.84 -6.35 -7.48
CA ALA A 204 5.53 -5.19 -6.90
C ALA A 204 7.06 -5.36 -6.80
N MET A 205 7.62 -6.51 -7.23
CA MET A 205 9.07 -6.74 -7.31
C MET A 205 9.58 -6.52 -8.73
N LEU A 206 10.50 -5.58 -8.92
CA LEU A 206 11.08 -5.21 -10.22
C LEU A 206 11.80 -6.37 -10.89
N ALA A 207 12.43 -7.28 -10.14
CA ALA A 207 13.08 -8.48 -10.68
C ALA A 207 12.11 -9.41 -11.41
N ARG A 208 10.79 -9.25 -11.17
CA ARG A 208 9.73 -10.01 -11.83
C ARG A 208 9.00 -9.18 -12.91
N PHE A 209 9.33 -7.88 -13.04
CA PHE A 209 8.58 -6.92 -13.87
C PHE A 209 8.62 -7.22 -15.37
N SER A 210 9.72 -7.80 -15.86
CA SER A 210 9.89 -8.16 -17.28
C SER A 210 8.93 -9.24 -17.78
N TYR A 211 8.26 -9.97 -16.87
CA TYR A 211 7.33 -11.04 -17.21
C TYR A 211 5.87 -10.57 -17.32
N TYR A 212 5.61 -9.27 -17.18
CA TYR A 212 4.26 -8.74 -17.08
C TYR A 212 3.71 -8.17 -18.38
N SER A 213 2.38 -8.20 -18.46
CA SER A 213 1.58 -7.71 -19.57
C SER A 213 0.51 -6.74 -19.07
N ASN A 214 -0.13 -6.00 -19.99
CA ASN A 214 -1.25 -5.13 -19.64
C ASN A 214 -2.43 -5.88 -18.99
N PHE A 215 -2.52 -7.20 -19.15
CA PHE A 215 -3.54 -8.04 -18.52
C PHE A 215 -3.41 -8.09 -16.99
N ASP A 216 -2.20 -7.95 -16.46
CA ASP A 216 -1.96 -7.98 -15.01
C ASP A 216 -2.60 -6.76 -14.30
N CYS A 217 -2.69 -5.62 -14.99
CA CYS A 217 -3.45 -4.47 -14.48
C CYS A 217 -4.95 -4.74 -14.40
N PHE A 218 -5.52 -5.43 -15.38
CA PHE A 218 -6.93 -5.82 -15.33
C PHE A 218 -7.21 -6.74 -14.14
N TYR A 219 -6.29 -7.67 -13.85
CA TYR A 219 -6.37 -8.54 -12.68
C TYR A 219 -6.33 -7.77 -11.34
N ILE A 220 -5.51 -6.72 -11.22
CA ILE A 220 -5.50 -5.82 -10.06
C ILE A 220 -6.89 -5.24 -9.83
N TYR A 221 -7.49 -4.67 -10.87
CA TYR A 221 -8.80 -4.03 -10.76
C TYR A 221 -9.88 -5.00 -10.32
N ILE A 222 -9.93 -6.21 -10.90
CA ILE A 222 -10.88 -7.24 -10.48
C ILE A 222 -10.68 -7.60 -9.00
N THR A 223 -9.43 -7.83 -8.58
CA THR A 223 -9.12 -8.21 -7.20
C THR A 223 -9.56 -7.13 -6.22
N LEU A 224 -9.31 -5.85 -6.53
CA LEU A 224 -9.75 -4.72 -5.71
C LEU A 224 -11.27 -4.58 -5.66
N ILE A 225 -11.97 -4.82 -6.78
CA ILE A 225 -13.44 -4.81 -6.80
C ILE A 225 -13.97 -5.91 -5.87
N ILE A 226 -13.45 -7.14 -5.99
CA ILE A 226 -13.86 -8.27 -5.14
C ILE A 226 -13.58 -7.98 -3.66
N LEU A 227 -12.40 -7.45 -3.32
CA LEU A 227 -12.04 -7.13 -1.94
C LEU A 227 -12.89 -6.00 -1.36
N SER A 228 -13.16 -4.95 -2.15
CA SER A 228 -14.02 -3.85 -1.71
C SER A 228 -15.47 -4.32 -1.46
N ALA A 229 -16.02 -5.15 -2.36
CA ALA A 229 -17.34 -5.74 -2.18
C ALA A 229 -17.36 -6.67 -0.96
N SER A 230 -16.35 -7.51 -0.79
CA SER A 230 -16.21 -8.42 0.36
C SER A 230 -16.15 -7.65 1.68
N TYR A 231 -15.35 -6.58 1.74
CA TYR A 231 -15.29 -5.70 2.90
C TYR A 231 -16.66 -5.13 3.24
N LEU A 232 -17.39 -4.58 2.27
CA LEU A 232 -18.72 -4.00 2.50
C LEU A 232 -19.75 -5.05 2.98
N ILE A 233 -19.72 -6.26 2.43
CA ILE A 233 -20.63 -7.37 2.81
C ILE A 233 -20.34 -7.81 4.24
N VAL A 234 -19.07 -8.05 4.59
CA VAL A 234 -18.67 -8.49 5.93
C VAL A 234 -18.95 -7.38 6.96
N TYR A 235 -18.65 -6.13 6.62
CA TYR A 235 -18.91 -4.97 7.47
C TYR A 235 -20.41 -4.85 7.82
N LYS A 236 -21.30 -5.07 6.84
CA LYS A 236 -22.75 -5.07 7.07
C LYS A 236 -23.21 -6.22 7.98
N LYS A 237 -22.64 -7.42 7.83
CA LYS A 237 -23.06 -8.60 8.61
C LYS A 237 -22.63 -8.56 10.07
N LYS A 238 -21.42 -8.06 10.37
CA LYS A 238 -20.88 -8.07 11.73
C LYS A 238 -21.48 -7.00 12.65
N SER A 239 -22.21 -6.04 12.10
CA SER A 239 -22.81 -4.93 12.84
C SER A 239 -24.32 -5.07 13.08
N LEU A 240 -24.89 -6.24 12.73
CA LEU A 240 -26.19 -6.75 13.17
C LEU A 240 -25.99 -7.60 14.42
#